data_AF-A0A248VL70-F1
#
_entry.id   AF-A0A248VL70-F1
#
_cell.length_a   1.000
_cell.length_b   1.000
_cell.length_c   1.000
_cell.angle_alpha   90.00
_cell.angle_beta   90.00
_cell.angle_gamma   90.00
#
_symmetry.space_group_name_H-M   'P 1'
#
loop_
_entity.id
_entity.type
_entity.pdbx_description
1 polymer ?
#
loop_
_entity_poly.entity_id
_entity_poly.type
_entity_poly.pdbx_seq_one_letter_code
_entity_poly.pdbx_strand_id
1 'polypeptide(L)'
;MSEFSLPALLEFIGHDLSPVRAVIAFFLIGYLVVGLPVHFRQGAASRNIWGTAAGVTMAAIYAAFIIGVYPALHHSWALLR
;
A
#
# COMPACT_ATOMS: atom_id res chain seq x y z
N MET A 1 -2.09 -1.97 25.44
CA MET A 1 -1.90 -1.08 24.27
C MET A 1 -1.17 -1.92 23.24
N SER A 2 -1.75 -2.16 22.06
CA SER A 2 -1.05 -2.91 21.01
C SER A 2 0.19 -2.10 20.61
N GLU A 3 1.39 -2.62 20.86
CA GLU A 3 2.61 -1.98 20.39
C GLU A 3 2.62 -2.06 18.86
N PHE A 4 2.37 -0.93 18.22
CA PHE A 4 2.52 -0.81 16.79
C PHE A 4 3.99 -1.05 16.43
N SER A 5 4.28 -2.18 15.81
CA SER A 5 5.61 -2.56 15.34
C SER A 5 5.60 -2.74 13.83
N LEU A 6 6.69 -2.35 13.17
CA LEU A 6 6.84 -2.51 11.72
C LEU A 6 6.59 -3.96 11.28
N PRO A 7 7.10 -5.00 11.97
CA PRO A 7 6.80 -6.38 11.61
C PRO A 7 5.32 -6.73 11.68
N ALA A 8 4.62 -6.30 12.73
CA ALA A 8 3.18 -6.56 12.87
C ALA A 8 2.37 -5.89 11.76
N LEU A 9 2.79 -4.69 11.32
CA LEU A 9 2.18 -4.02 10.17
C LEU A 9 2.40 -4.81 8.87
N LEU A 10 3.62 -5.30 8.62
CA LEU A 10 3.95 -6.05 7.41
C LEU A 10 3.23 -7.40 7.36
N GLU A 11 3.12 -8.09 8.49
CA GLU A 11 2.35 -9.34 8.60
C GLU A 11 0.86 -9.08 8.36
N PHE A 12 0.30 -8.03 8.97
CA PHE A 12 -1.09 -7.64 8.74
C PHE A 12 -1.36 -7.32 7.26
N ILE A 13 -0.49 -6.54 6.61
CA ILE A 13 -0.63 -6.19 5.19
C ILE A 13 -0.46 -7.42 4.29
N GLY A 14 0.44 -8.33 4.64
CA GLY A 14 0.76 -9.51 3.83
C GLY A 14 -0.20 -10.68 3.99
N HIS A 15 -0.79 -10.84 5.18
CA HIS A 15 -1.58 -12.02 5.56
C HIS A 15 -3.05 -11.70 5.84
N ASP A 16 -3.29 -10.77 6.77
CA ASP A 16 -4.62 -10.58 7.38
C ASP A 16 -5.52 -9.63 6.57
N LEU A 17 -4.90 -8.67 5.86
CA LEU A 17 -5.60 -7.73 5.01
C LEU A 17 -5.92 -8.38 3.67
N SER A 18 -7.20 -8.46 3.33
CA SER A 18 -7.58 -9.02 2.03
C SER A 18 -6.95 -8.22 0.88
N PRO A 19 -6.43 -8.88 -0.18
CA PRO A 19 -5.73 -8.19 -1.26
C PRO A 19 -6.56 -7.06 -1.90
N VAL A 20 -7.88 -7.27 -2.02
CA VAL A 20 -8.80 -6.26 -2.54
C VAL A 20 -8.83 -5.02 -1.63
N ARG A 21 -8.91 -5.21 -0.31
CA ARG A 21 -8.90 -4.09 0.65
C ARG A 21 -7.56 -3.36 0.66
N ALA A 22 -6.45 -4.09 0.55
CA ALA A 22 -5.12 -3.51 0.45
C ALA A 22 -5.01 -2.60 -0.80
N VAL A 23 -5.40 -3.11 -1.97
CA VAL A 23 -5.37 -2.34 -3.22
C VAL A 23 -6.26 -1.09 -3.14
N ILE A 24 -7.48 -1.21 -2.60
CA ILE A 24 -8.37 -0.06 -2.40
C ILE A 24 -7.71 0.97 -1.47
N ALA A 25 -7.13 0.54 -0.35
CA ALA A 25 -6.47 1.43 0.59
C ALA A 25 -5.27 2.14 -0.05
N PHE A 26 -4.39 1.42 -0.76
CA PHE A 26 -3.25 2.00 -1.45
C PHE A 26 -3.65 2.96 -2.56
N PHE A 27 -4.72 2.63 -3.30
CA PHE A 27 -5.27 3.54 -4.30
C PHE A 27 -5.80 4.83 -3.68
N LEU A 28 -6.57 4.72 -2.59
CA LEU A 28 -7.07 5.88 -1.86
C LEU A 28 -5.93 6.73 -1.29
N ILE A 29 -4.90 6.11 -0.73
CA ILE A 29 -3.71 6.81 -0.23
C ILE A 29 -3.03 7.57 -1.36
N GLY A 30 -2.76 6.93 -2.51
CA GLY A 30 -2.16 7.59 -3.67
C GLY A 30 -3.02 8.76 -4.18
N TYR A 31 -4.33 8.56 -4.25
CA TYR A 31 -5.26 9.60 -4.69
C TYR A 31 -5.30 10.80 -3.73
N LEU A 32 -5.27 10.56 -2.42
CA LEU A 32 -5.29 11.62 -1.40
C LEU A 32 -3.94 12.32 -1.26
N VAL A 33 -2.83 11.59 -1.31
CA VAL A 33 -1.48 12.16 -1.10
C VAL A 33 -0.94 12.83 -2.35
N VAL A 34 -1.30 12.34 -3.54
CA VAL A 34 -0.82 12.92 -4.82
C VAL A 34 -1.93 13.62 -5.56
N GLY A 35 -3.05 12.96 -5.80
CA GLY A 35 -4.15 13.52 -6.58
C GLY A 35 -4.70 14.82 -5.98
N LEU A 36 -4.97 14.83 -4.67
CA LEU A 36 -5.57 15.98 -4.01
C LEU A 36 -4.64 17.22 -3.97
N PRO A 37 -3.34 17.13 -3.64
CA PRO A 37 -2.46 18.29 -3.78
C PRO A 37 -2.36 18.80 -5.22
N VAL A 38 -2.30 17.90 -6.20
CA VAL A 38 -2.21 18.28 -7.61
C VAL A 38 -3.50 18.95 -8.10
N HIS A 39 -4.66 18.56 -7.56
CA HIS A 39 -5.94 19.23 -7.80
C HIS A 39 -5.86 20.74 -7.57
N PHE A 40 -5.29 21.16 -6.44
CA PHE A 40 -5.20 22.57 -6.08
C PHE A 40 -4.20 23.35 -6.93
N ARG A 41 -3.29 22.66 -7.62
CA ARG A 41 -2.28 23.27 -8.49
C ARG A 41 -2.69 23.35 -9.95
N GLN A 42 -3.43 22.35 -10.43
CA GLN A 42 -3.64 22.12 -11.88
C GLN A 42 -5.11 21.75 -12.22
N GLY A 43 -6.03 21.79 -11.25
CA GLY A 43 -7.46 21.56 -11.46
C GLY A 43 -7.89 20.09 -11.43
N ALA A 44 -9.17 19.84 -11.67
CA ALA A 44 -9.80 18.53 -11.48
C ALA A 44 -9.27 17.40 -12.40
N ALA A 45 -8.90 17.73 -13.64
CA ALA A 45 -8.37 16.74 -14.58
C ALA A 45 -7.03 16.15 -14.09
N SER A 46 -6.14 17.02 -13.61
CA SER A 46 -4.83 16.63 -13.09
C SER A 46 -4.94 15.71 -11.86
N ARG A 47 -5.88 15.99 -10.95
CA ARG A 47 -6.20 15.14 -9.79
C ARG A 47 -6.47 13.70 -10.19
N ASN A 48 -7.31 13.53 -11.21
CA ASN A 48 -7.71 12.21 -11.67
C ASN A 48 -6.54 11.47 -12.32
N ILE A 49 -5.75 12.15 -13.16
CA ILE A 49 -4.60 11.53 -13.85
C ILE A 49 -3.51 11.14 -12.84
N TRP A 50 -3.04 12.11 -12.05
CA TRP A 50 -1.92 11.89 -11.13
C TRP A 50 -2.32 11.07 -9.92
N GLY A 51 -3.54 11.23 -9.40
CA GLY A 51 -4.06 10.40 -8.32
C GLY A 51 -4.25 8.94 -8.74
N THR A 52 -4.74 8.69 -9.95
CA THR A 52 -4.85 7.31 -10.48
C THR A 52 -3.48 6.71 -10.72
N ALA A 53 -2.55 7.45 -11.34
CA ALA A 53 -1.18 6.97 -11.54
C ALA A 53 -0.52 6.60 -10.21
N ALA A 54 -0.59 7.48 -9.20
CA ALA A 54 -0.05 7.21 -7.86
C ALA A 54 -0.72 6.00 -7.21
N GLY A 55 -2.05 5.89 -7.28
CA GLY A 55 -2.78 4.76 -6.72
C GLY A 55 -2.41 3.42 -7.37
N VAL A 56 -2.30 3.39 -8.71
CA VAL A 56 -1.86 2.20 -9.46
C VAL A 56 -0.41 1.85 -9.12
N THR A 57 0.49 2.83 -9.01
CA THR A 57 1.88 2.58 -8.61
C THR A 57 1.95 1.98 -7.21
N MET A 58 1.18 2.48 -6.24
CA MET A 58 1.15 1.92 -4.89
C MET A 58 0.59 0.49 -4.87
N ALA A 59 -0.44 0.20 -5.67
CA ALA A 59 -0.95 -1.16 -5.83
C ALA A 59 0.09 -2.11 -6.47
N ALA A 60 0.86 -1.63 -7.45
CA ALA A 60 1.94 -2.39 -8.06
C ALA A 60 3.08 -2.67 -7.06
N ILE A 61 3.42 -1.70 -6.21
CA ILE A 61 4.39 -1.89 -5.11
C ILE A 61 3.88 -2.96 -4.13
N TYR A 62 2.59 -2.92 -3.77
CA TYR A 62 2.00 -3.95 -2.93
C TYR A 62 2.06 -5.34 -3.57
N ALA A 63 1.76 -5.46 -4.86
CA ALA A 63 1.90 -6.74 -5.57
C ALA A 63 3.34 -7.25 -5.57
N ALA A 64 4.31 -6.36 -5.83
CA ALA A 64 5.73 -6.70 -5.75
C ALA A 64 6.16 -7.13 -4.34
N PHE A 65 5.63 -6.48 -3.29
CA PHE A 65 5.85 -6.88 -1.90
C PHE A 65 5.30 -8.28 -1.61
N ILE A 66 4.05 -8.56 -1.98
CA ILE A 66 3.42 -9.87 -1.74
C ILE A 66 4.16 -11.00 -2.46
N ILE A 67 4.62 -10.76 -3.69
CA ILE A 67 5.27 -11.79 -4.50
C ILE A 67 6.74 -11.97 -4.10
N GLY A 68 7.47 -10.87 -3.91
CA GLY A 68 8.93 -10.90 -3.80
C GLY A 68 9.49 -10.82 -2.37
N VAL A 69 8.77 -10.22 -1.43
CA VAL A 69 9.31 -9.86 -0.12
C VAL A 69 8.60 -10.61 1.01
N TYR A 70 7.27 -10.63 0.99
CA TYR A 70 6.45 -11.25 2.04
C TYR A 70 6.79 -12.73 2.29
N PRO A 71 7.01 -13.60 1.28
CA PRO A 71 7.33 -15.01 1.54
C PRO A 71 8.64 -15.16 2.32
N ALA A 72 9.67 -14.38 1.98
CA ALA A 72 10.95 -14.42 2.68
C ALA A 72 10.83 -13.92 4.13
N LEU A 73 10.06 -12.86 4.36
CA LEU A 73 9.77 -12.36 5.71
C LEU A 73 9.01 -13.40 6.53
N HIS A 74 7.93 -13.97 5.99
CA HIS A 74 7.09 -14.94 6.69
C HIS A 74 7.88 -16.21 7.06
N HIS A 75 8.73 -16.72 6.16
CA HIS A 75 9.61 -17.85 6.47
C HIS A 75 10.65 -17.50 7.54
N SER A 76 11.25 -16.31 7.47
CA SER A 76 12.24 -15.87 8.47
C SER A 76 11.62 -15.73 9.86
N TRP A 77 10.40 -15.21 9.95
CA TRP A 77 9.66 -15.13 11.22
C TRP A 77 9.30 -16.51 11.78
N ALA A 78 8.91 -17.46 10.93
CA ALA A 78 8.64 -18.83 11.34
C ALA A 78 9.87 -19.54 11.93
N LEU A 79 11.08 -19.19 11.47
CA LEU A 79 12.34 -19.76 11.98
C LEU A 79 12.84 -19.12 13.29
N LEU A 80 12.40 -17.90 13.60
CA LEU A 80 12.80 -17.15 14.79
C LEU A 80 11.85 -17.35 15.99
N ARG A 81 10.75 -18.07 15.81
CA ARG A 81 9.74 -18.37 16.84
C ARG A 81 9.96 -19.75 17.44
#